data_AF-I1CBK4-F1
#
_entry.id   AF-I1CBK4-F1
#
_cell.length_a   1.000
_cell.length_b   1.000
_cell.length_c   1.000
_cell.angle_alpha   90.00
_cell.angle_beta   90.00
_cell.angle_gamma   90.00
#
_symmetry.space_group_name_H-M   'P 1'
#
loop_
_entity.id
_entity.type
_entity.pdbx_description
1 polymer ?
#
loop_
_entity_poly.entity_id
_entity_poly.type
_entity_poly.pdbx_seq_one_letter_code
_entity_poly.pdbx_strand_id
1 'polypeptide(L)'
;MSQHFTPTNSQMSTNAQANVDMQSSNNLENTIQYLLNTVQTLQNRVTSHDDILAELHALRSENTSLKAEIANLKAQLTSSDNLVTAPVSSVSSLPAALPTASEQVPTAVVPTYSVIAARNASKPASKKRKLAASRTFQPVDPSAPRGFEYLYLNRNRKLTRAEIRRNLRLLGLDLSRVLDICFPGPKVIGLLIHVLYKEEVISLLSAAKVRLIVPLMPSDVKISNFLIWKSTIF
;
A
#
# COMPACT_ATOMS: atom_id res chain seq x y z
N MET A 1 35.85 9.35 -64.87
CA MET A 1 35.28 9.88 -63.61
C MET A 1 36.44 10.35 -62.76
N SER A 2 36.28 11.52 -62.14
CA SER A 2 37.25 12.24 -61.29
C SER A 2 38.15 13.27 -61.98
N GLN A 3 37.81 14.53 -61.66
CA GLN A 3 38.63 15.69 -61.34
C GLN A 3 39.67 16.18 -62.35
N HIS A 4 39.49 17.42 -62.82
CA HIS A 4 40.41 18.53 -62.57
C HIS A 4 39.85 19.82 -63.20
N PHE A 5 39.56 20.85 -62.41
CA PHE A 5 39.37 22.21 -62.91
C PHE A 5 40.09 23.22 -62.00
N THR A 6 41.10 23.85 -62.60
CA THR A 6 41.68 25.17 -62.27
C THR A 6 41.48 26.02 -63.54
N PRO A 7 41.56 27.38 -63.55
CA PRO A 7 42.08 28.32 -62.55
C PRO A 7 41.00 29.42 -62.27
N THR A 8 41.15 30.56 -61.60
CA THR A 8 42.21 31.57 -61.57
C THR A 8 41.89 32.55 -60.44
N ASN A 9 42.93 32.93 -59.73
CA ASN A 9 43.02 34.05 -58.81
C ASN A 9 42.67 35.39 -59.50
N SER A 10 41.75 36.17 -58.95
CA SER A 10 41.68 37.62 -59.17
C SER A 10 41.48 38.32 -57.84
N GLN A 11 42.49 39.10 -57.49
CA GLN A 11 42.64 39.84 -56.26
C GLN A 11 41.69 41.04 -56.14
N MET A 12 41.48 41.40 -54.87
CA MET A 12 41.22 42.73 -54.32
C MET A 12 39.90 43.44 -54.64
N SER A 13 39.07 43.61 -53.62
CA SER A 13 38.71 44.96 -53.19
C SER A 13 38.31 44.96 -51.70
N THR A 14 38.80 45.98 -51.02
CA THR A 14 38.67 46.31 -49.61
C THR A 14 37.22 46.39 -49.16
N ASN A 15 36.87 45.72 -48.04
CA ASN A 15 36.10 46.32 -46.94
C ASN A 15 36.08 45.39 -45.74
N ALA A 16 36.64 45.89 -44.63
CA ALA A 16 36.47 45.33 -43.31
C ALA A 16 35.08 45.66 -42.76
N GLN A 17 34.57 44.76 -41.91
CA GLN A 17 33.57 44.91 -40.85
C GLN A 17 32.21 44.20 -41.02
N ALA A 18 31.95 43.37 -39.99
CA ALA A 18 30.69 42.90 -39.42
C ALA A 18 29.85 41.84 -40.18
N ASN A 19 30.10 40.56 -39.90
CA ASN A 19 29.08 39.51 -40.02
C ASN A 19 29.01 38.59 -38.77
N VAL A 20 29.31 39.11 -37.59
CA VAL A 20 29.20 38.37 -36.31
C VAL A 20 27.83 38.58 -35.64
N ASP A 21 27.03 39.54 -36.11
CA ASP A 21 25.84 40.02 -35.37
C ASP A 21 24.56 39.22 -35.64
N MET A 22 24.41 38.58 -36.81
CA MET A 22 23.12 38.01 -37.21
C MET A 22 22.83 36.64 -36.57
N GLN A 23 23.86 35.85 -36.25
CA GLN A 23 23.69 34.58 -35.52
C GLN A 23 23.43 34.81 -34.03
N SER A 24 24.01 35.85 -33.44
CA SER A 24 23.77 36.23 -32.04
C SER A 24 22.33 36.68 -31.83
N SER A 25 21.79 37.45 -32.78
CA SER A 25 20.41 37.93 -32.75
C SER A 25 19.39 36.79 -32.82
N ASN A 26 19.60 35.81 -33.72
CA ASN A 26 18.73 34.63 -33.81
C ASN A 26 18.78 33.76 -32.52
N ASN A 27 19.94 33.64 -31.87
CA ASN A 27 20.08 32.94 -30.59
C ASN A 27 19.38 33.69 -29.45
N LEU A 28 19.43 35.03 -29.46
CA LEU A 28 18.74 35.86 -28.47
C LEU A 28 17.21 35.72 -28.60
N GLU A 29 16.67 35.79 -29.82
CA GLU A 29 15.23 35.60 -30.06
C GLU A 29 14.74 34.22 -29.61
N ASN A 30 15.50 33.16 -29.91
CA ASN A 30 15.17 31.81 -29.44
C ASN A 30 15.19 31.71 -27.92
N THR A 31 16.14 32.37 -27.26
CA THR A 31 16.25 32.40 -25.80
C THR A 31 15.07 33.15 -25.17
N ILE A 32 14.67 34.28 -25.76
CA ILE A 32 13.52 35.07 -25.31
C ILE A 32 12.22 34.27 -25.45
N GLN A 33 12.03 33.55 -26.57
CA GLN A 33 10.85 32.73 -26.78
C GLN A 33 10.78 31.55 -25.80
N TYR A 34 11.93 30.91 -25.54
CA TYR A 34 12.01 29.86 -24.54
C TYR A 34 11.67 30.37 -23.13
N LEU A 35 12.19 31.54 -22.76
CA LEU A 35 11.92 32.14 -21.46
C LEU A 35 10.43 32.51 -21.31
N LEU A 36 9.83 33.09 -22.35
CA LEU A 36 8.40 33.42 -22.37
C LEU A 36 7.52 32.19 -22.20
N ASN A 37 7.82 31.11 -22.93
CA ASN A 37 7.09 29.85 -22.80
C ASN A 37 7.23 29.26 -21.38
N THR A 38 8.42 29.36 -20.81
CA THR A 38 8.69 28.88 -19.44
C THR A 38 7.90 29.67 -18.41
N VAL A 39 7.89 31.01 -18.51
CA VAL A 39 7.11 31.87 -17.59
C VAL A 39 5.62 31.59 -17.71
N GLN A 40 5.10 31.43 -18.93
CA GLN A 40 3.69 31.09 -19.16
C GLN A 40 3.34 29.73 -18.52
N THR A 41 4.22 28.74 -18.70
CA THR A 41 4.04 27.41 -18.13
C THR A 41 4.06 27.45 -16.60
N LEU A 42 4.99 28.20 -16.00
CA LEU A 42 5.06 28.38 -14.56
C LEU A 42 3.81 29.10 -14.03
N GLN A 43 3.34 30.13 -14.72
CA GLN A 43 2.14 30.86 -14.32
C GLN A 43 0.90 29.96 -14.32
N ASN A 44 0.71 29.17 -15.38
CA ASN A 44 -0.40 28.19 -15.45
C ASN A 44 -0.32 27.17 -14.31
N ARG A 45 0.88 26.71 -13.95
CA ARG A 45 1.08 25.77 -12.84
C ARG A 45 0.77 26.40 -11.48
N VAL A 46 1.13 27.67 -11.26
CA VAL A 46 0.82 28.39 -10.03
C VAL A 46 -0.68 28.56 -9.88
N THR A 47 -1.38 29.02 -10.92
CA THR A 47 -2.85 29.13 -10.89
C THR A 47 -3.51 27.78 -10.59
N SER A 48 -3.05 26.71 -11.22
CA SER A 48 -3.56 25.36 -10.94
C SER A 48 -3.32 24.92 -9.49
N HIS A 49 -2.18 25.27 -8.90
CA HIS A 49 -1.92 24.97 -7.49
C HIS A 49 -2.84 25.77 -6.56
N ASP A 50 -3.09 27.05 -6.87
CA ASP A 50 -4.01 27.89 -6.09
C ASP A 50 -5.43 27.33 -6.11
N ASP A 51 -5.91 26.85 -7.26
CA ASP A 51 -7.21 26.19 -7.40
C ASP A 51 -7.29 24.90 -6.53
N ILE A 52 -6.24 24.07 -6.58
CA ILE A 52 -6.16 22.84 -5.76
C ILE A 52 -6.16 23.18 -4.26
N LEU A 53 -5.47 24.25 -3.85
CA LEU A 53 -5.44 24.68 -2.45
C LEU A 53 -6.81 25.17 -1.98
N ALA A 54 -7.55 25.89 -2.83
CA ALA A 54 -8.91 26.31 -2.55
C ALA A 54 -9.86 25.10 -2.37
N GLU A 55 -9.75 24.10 -3.25
CA GLU A 55 -10.52 22.85 -3.15
C GLU A 55 -10.19 22.07 -1.87
N LEU A 56 -8.89 21.91 -1.54
CA LEU A 56 -8.47 21.26 -0.31
C LEU A 56 -8.99 21.96 0.94
N HIS A 57 -9.03 23.29 0.93
CA HIS A 57 -9.60 24.07 2.03
C HIS A 57 -11.11 23.82 2.17
N ALA A 58 -11.85 23.82 1.05
CA ALA A 58 -13.27 23.50 1.03
C ALA A 58 -13.55 22.09 1.57
N LEU A 59 -12.85 21.07 1.06
CA LEU A 59 -13.00 19.68 1.51
C LEU A 59 -12.63 19.49 2.99
N ARG A 60 -11.65 20.23 3.51
CA ARG A 60 -11.33 20.20 4.94
C ARG A 60 -12.46 20.79 5.79
N SER A 61 -13.07 21.89 5.35
CA SER A 61 -14.21 22.50 6.04
C SER A 61 -15.47 21.61 6.03
N GLU A 62 -15.71 20.90 4.93
CA GLU A 62 -16.79 19.91 4.85
C GLU A 62 -16.52 18.73 5.79
N ASN A 63 -15.28 18.22 5.79
CA ASN A 63 -14.89 17.14 6.69
C ASN A 63 -15.01 17.51 8.18
N THR A 64 -14.72 18.75 8.56
CA THR A 64 -14.92 19.18 9.96
C THR A 64 -16.41 19.28 10.30
N SER A 65 -17.24 19.76 9.38
CA SER A 65 -18.70 19.78 9.53
C SER A 65 -19.29 18.38 9.68
N LEU A 66 -18.97 17.46 8.77
CA LEU A 66 -19.44 16.07 8.82
C LEU A 66 -18.98 15.34 10.09
N LYS A 67 -17.75 15.59 10.55
CA LYS A 67 -17.28 15.02 11.83
C LYS A 67 -18.08 15.54 13.03
N ALA A 68 -18.46 16.82 13.03
CA ALA A 68 -19.30 17.39 14.07
C ALA A 68 -20.71 16.80 14.05
N GLU A 69 -21.30 16.61 12.86
CA GLU A 69 -22.60 15.95 12.69
C GLU A 69 -22.58 14.50 13.18
N ILE A 70 -21.56 13.72 12.79
CA ILE A 70 -21.38 12.35 13.27
C ILE A 70 -21.24 12.32 14.81
N ALA A 71 -20.51 13.27 15.40
CA ALA A 71 -20.39 13.36 16.85
C ALA A 71 -21.75 13.64 17.52
N ASN A 72 -22.56 14.54 16.95
CA ASN A 72 -23.91 14.86 17.43
C ASN A 72 -24.85 13.65 17.33
N LEU A 73 -24.92 12.99 16.17
CA LEU A 73 -25.73 11.78 15.97
C LEU A 73 -25.33 10.66 16.93
N LYS A 74 -24.03 10.47 17.17
CA LYS A 74 -23.56 9.50 18.16
C LYS A 74 -24.02 9.86 19.58
N ALA A 75 -23.96 11.14 19.96
CA ALA A 75 -24.44 11.59 21.27
C ALA A 75 -25.96 11.38 21.45
N GLN A 76 -26.74 11.57 20.38
CA GLN A 76 -28.18 11.27 20.39
C GLN A 76 -28.45 9.78 20.57
N LEU A 77 -27.75 8.92 19.83
CA LEU A 77 -27.89 7.46 19.97
C LEU A 77 -27.53 6.95 21.37
N THR A 78 -26.45 7.47 21.97
CA THR A 78 -26.10 7.12 23.36
C THR A 78 -27.13 7.63 24.38
N SER A 79 -27.81 8.74 24.09
CA SER A 79 -28.87 9.27 24.95
C SER A 79 -30.15 8.43 24.84
N SER A 80 -30.45 7.85 23.67
CA SER A 80 -31.55 6.91 23.48
C SER A 80 -31.29 5.52 24.09
N ASP A 81 -30.03 5.05 24.13
CA ASP A 81 -29.68 3.72 24.68
C ASP A 81 -29.74 3.66 26.22
N ASN A 82 -29.69 4.81 26.90
CA ASN A 82 -29.80 4.91 28.36
C ASN A 82 -31.22 4.71 28.93
N LEU A 83 -32.21 4.33 28.11
CA LEU A 83 -33.57 3.99 28.58
C LEU A 83 -33.79 2.48 28.83
N VAL A 84 -32.80 1.61 28.54
CA VAL A 84 -32.94 0.15 28.78
C VAL A 84 -31.63 -0.46 29.30
N THR A 85 -31.25 -0.23 30.56
CA THR A 85 -30.46 -1.19 31.38
C THR A 85 -30.47 -0.75 32.84
N ALA A 86 -31.23 -1.47 33.67
CA ALA A 86 -31.06 -1.48 35.12
C ALA A 86 -30.49 -2.84 35.55
N PRO A 87 -29.44 -2.92 36.40
CA PRO A 87 -28.92 -4.17 36.93
C PRO A 87 -29.55 -4.49 38.29
N VAL A 88 -29.96 -5.74 38.50
CA VAL A 88 -30.22 -6.27 39.86
C VAL A 88 -29.55 -7.64 40.03
N SER A 89 -28.74 -7.70 41.08
CA SER A 89 -28.00 -8.85 41.59
C SER A 89 -28.80 -9.58 42.68
N SER A 90 -28.68 -10.90 42.79
CA SER A 90 -28.79 -11.72 44.03
C SER A 90 -28.80 -13.23 43.67
N VAL A 91 -27.77 -14.04 43.96
CA VAL A 91 -27.36 -14.72 45.21
C VAL A 91 -27.96 -16.14 45.38
N SER A 92 -27.03 -17.10 45.57
CA SER A 92 -27.05 -18.41 46.28
C SER A 92 -28.14 -19.46 46.06
N SER A 93 -27.70 -20.70 45.75
CA SER A 93 -27.64 -21.80 46.74
C SER A 93 -27.03 -23.10 46.16
N LEU A 94 -26.01 -23.64 46.85
CA LEU A 94 -25.57 -25.06 46.83
C LEU A 94 -26.52 -25.92 47.70
N PRO A 95 -26.61 -27.25 47.50
CA PRO A 95 -25.79 -28.22 48.27
C PRO A 95 -25.25 -29.38 47.40
N ALA A 96 -23.98 -29.78 47.51
CA ALA A 96 -23.41 -30.77 48.44
C ALA A 96 -23.97 -32.21 48.31
N ALA A 97 -23.24 -33.09 47.60
CA ALA A 97 -23.17 -34.53 47.87
C ALA A 97 -21.97 -35.19 47.13
N LEU A 98 -21.03 -35.76 47.90
CA LEU A 98 -20.12 -36.87 47.58
C LEU A 98 -20.65 -38.10 48.34
N PRO A 99 -20.47 -39.36 47.89
CA PRO A 99 -19.17 -40.05 47.85
C PRO A 99 -19.06 -40.93 46.57
N THR A 100 -18.06 -41.74 46.24
CA THR A 100 -17.11 -42.59 46.98
C THR A 100 -16.05 -43.07 45.98
N ALA A 101 -14.82 -43.29 46.44
CA ALA A 101 -13.74 -43.87 45.65
C ALA A 101 -13.94 -45.38 45.39
N SER A 102 -13.50 -45.86 44.22
CA SER A 102 -12.95 -47.22 44.08
C SER A 102 -11.88 -47.24 42.99
N GLU A 103 -10.73 -47.75 43.38
CA GLU A 103 -9.52 -48.04 42.61
C GLU A 103 -9.64 -49.42 41.95
N GLN A 104 -9.26 -49.57 40.66
CA GLN A 104 -8.55 -50.75 40.11
C GLN A 104 -8.37 -50.74 38.57
N VAL A 105 -7.09 -50.86 38.16
CA VAL A 105 -6.50 -51.62 37.01
C VAL A 105 -6.69 -51.12 35.55
N PRO A 106 -5.60 -51.07 34.73
CA PRO A 106 -5.62 -50.50 33.39
C PRO A 106 -6.03 -51.54 32.34
N THR A 107 -7.25 -51.44 31.84
CA THR A 107 -7.67 -52.16 30.63
C THR A 107 -7.43 -51.27 29.42
N ALA A 108 -6.65 -51.75 28.45
CA ALA A 108 -6.36 -51.05 27.21
C ALA A 108 -7.66 -50.71 26.45
N VAL A 109 -8.11 -49.46 26.59
CA VAL A 109 -9.28 -48.94 25.88
C VAL A 109 -8.85 -48.66 24.44
N VAL A 110 -9.23 -49.55 23.53
CA VAL A 110 -9.27 -49.23 22.10
C VAL A 110 -10.19 -48.01 21.96
N PRO A 111 -9.71 -46.84 21.51
CA PRO A 111 -10.55 -45.67 21.43
C PRO A 111 -11.65 -45.91 20.40
N THR A 112 -12.91 -45.85 20.85
CA THR A 112 -14.10 -45.89 20.00
C THR A 112 -13.97 -44.85 18.88
N TYR A 113 -14.42 -45.20 17.67
CA TYR A 113 -14.36 -44.34 16.47
C TYR A 113 -14.89 -42.91 16.73
N SER A 114 -15.88 -42.76 17.61
CA SER A 114 -16.41 -41.46 18.07
C SER A 114 -15.37 -40.57 18.77
N VAL A 115 -14.47 -41.16 19.57
CA VAL A 115 -13.38 -40.45 20.27
C VAL A 115 -12.30 -40.02 19.28
N ILE A 116 -12.05 -40.81 18.23
CA ILE A 116 -11.10 -40.47 17.16
C ILE A 116 -11.66 -39.35 16.28
N ALA A 117 -12.95 -39.43 15.93
CA ALA A 117 -13.64 -38.40 15.14
C ALA A 117 -13.73 -37.05 15.88
N ALA A 118 -13.97 -37.05 17.19
CA ALA A 118 -14.03 -35.84 18.00
C ALA A 118 -12.69 -35.08 18.06
N ARG A 119 -11.54 -35.78 17.97
CA ARG A 119 -10.21 -35.15 17.91
C ARG A 119 -9.96 -34.42 16.59
N ASN A 120 -10.67 -34.81 15.53
CA ASN A 120 -10.60 -34.21 14.20
C ASN A 120 -11.70 -33.18 13.95
N ALA A 121 -12.57 -32.91 14.94
CA ALA A 121 -13.58 -31.88 14.83
C ALA A 121 -12.91 -30.51 14.63
N SER A 122 -13.21 -29.85 13.51
CA SER A 122 -12.62 -28.55 13.20
C SER A 122 -12.99 -27.55 14.30
N LYS A 123 -11.97 -26.92 14.89
CA LYS A 123 -12.19 -25.90 15.93
C LYS A 123 -13.15 -24.81 15.40
N PRO A 124 -14.14 -24.38 16.18
CA PRO A 124 -15.09 -23.37 15.74
C PRO A 124 -14.35 -22.10 15.30
N ALA A 125 -14.77 -21.54 14.17
CA ALA A 125 -14.16 -20.34 13.60
C ALA A 125 -14.12 -19.21 14.64
N SER A 126 -12.92 -18.63 14.84
CA SER A 126 -12.71 -17.56 15.83
C SER A 126 -13.60 -16.34 15.53
N LYS A 127 -13.91 -15.54 16.56
CA LYS A 127 -14.70 -14.29 16.41
C LYS A 127 -14.15 -13.38 15.31
N LYS A 128 -12.81 -13.29 15.18
CA LYS A 128 -12.12 -12.55 14.10
C LYS A 128 -12.39 -13.13 12.71
N ARG A 129 -12.42 -14.47 12.58
CA ARG A 129 -12.72 -15.15 11.31
C ARG A 129 -14.19 -14.93 10.89
N LYS A 130 -15.12 -14.95 11.85
CA LYS A 130 -16.53 -14.64 11.60
C LYS A 130 -16.74 -13.18 11.17
N LEU A 131 -16.07 -12.23 11.83
CA LEU A 131 -16.13 -10.81 11.45
C LEU A 131 -15.49 -10.54 10.08
N ALA A 132 -14.41 -11.24 9.73
CA ALA A 132 -13.82 -11.15 8.39
C ALA A 132 -14.76 -11.73 7.32
N ALA A 133 -15.44 -12.84 7.60
CA ALA A 133 -16.43 -13.42 6.70
C ALA A 133 -17.73 -12.60 6.61
N SER A 134 -18.12 -11.84 7.64
CA SER A 134 -19.29 -10.96 7.51
C SER A 134 -19.00 -9.77 6.59
N ARG A 135 -17.74 -9.30 6.53
CA ARG A 135 -17.32 -8.22 5.62
C ARG A 135 -17.45 -8.59 4.14
N THR A 136 -17.40 -9.87 3.75
CA THR A 136 -17.60 -10.28 2.35
C THR A 136 -19.05 -10.11 1.87
N PHE A 137 -20.01 -10.03 2.79
CA PHE A 137 -21.43 -9.88 2.48
C PHE A 137 -21.97 -8.48 2.76
N GLN A 138 -21.12 -7.56 3.24
CA GLN A 138 -21.52 -6.17 3.43
C GLN A 138 -21.43 -5.43 2.09
N PRO A 139 -22.37 -4.50 1.79
CA PRO A 139 -22.28 -3.64 0.62
C PRO A 139 -20.94 -2.92 0.65
N VAL A 140 -20.12 -3.15 -0.38
CA VAL A 140 -18.79 -2.56 -0.46
C VAL A 140 -18.97 -1.10 -0.84
N ASP A 141 -18.55 -0.20 0.05
CA ASP A 141 -18.54 1.24 -0.20
C ASP A 141 -17.69 1.53 -1.46
N PRO A 142 -18.25 2.11 -2.53
CA PRO A 142 -17.53 2.36 -3.77
C PRO A 142 -16.38 3.37 -3.61
N SER A 143 -16.31 4.10 -2.50
CA SER A 143 -15.25 5.06 -2.19
C SER A 143 -14.05 4.43 -1.46
N ALA A 144 -14.16 3.20 -0.97
CA ALA A 144 -13.09 2.59 -0.17
C ALA A 144 -11.84 2.25 -1.02
N PRO A 145 -10.61 2.49 -0.51
CA PRO A 145 -9.38 2.13 -1.20
C PRO A 145 -9.33 0.63 -1.52
N ARG A 146 -9.60 0.31 -2.78
CA ARG A 146 -9.67 -1.06 -3.30
C ARG A 146 -8.41 -1.34 -4.11
N GLY A 147 -7.79 -2.48 -3.83
CA GLY A 147 -6.65 -2.94 -4.61
C GLY A 147 -5.61 -3.63 -3.76
N PHE A 148 -4.47 -3.87 -4.40
CA PHE A 148 -3.33 -4.53 -3.80
C PHE A 148 -2.10 -3.68 -4.03
N GLU A 149 -1.27 -3.59 -3.00
CA GLU A 149 -0.03 -2.83 -3.02
C GLU A 149 1.13 -3.74 -2.66
N TYR A 150 2.29 -3.47 -3.24
CA TYR A 150 3.53 -4.15 -2.90
C TYR A 150 4.19 -3.46 -1.71
N LEU A 151 4.44 -4.25 -0.66
CA LEU A 151 5.27 -3.86 0.47
C LEU A 151 6.63 -4.50 0.33
N TYR A 152 7.69 -3.69 0.33
CA TYR A 152 9.05 -4.16 0.19
C TYR A 152 9.75 -4.27 1.54
N LEU A 153 10.40 -5.41 1.77
CA LEU A 153 11.14 -5.71 2.98
C LEU A 153 12.59 -6.04 2.65
N ASN A 154 13.49 -5.59 3.51
CA ASN A 154 14.89 -5.98 3.45
C ASN A 154 15.08 -7.44 3.90
N ARG A 155 15.97 -8.14 3.20
CA ARG A 155 16.29 -9.55 3.45
C ARG A 155 17.78 -9.74 3.69
N ASN A 156 18.13 -10.29 4.84
CA ASN A 156 19.54 -10.52 5.23
C ASN A 156 20.17 -11.77 4.57
N ARG A 157 19.39 -12.82 4.27
CA ARG A 157 19.89 -14.07 3.67
C ARG A 157 18.95 -14.63 2.59
N LYS A 158 19.37 -15.61 1.80
CA LYS A 158 18.45 -16.33 0.91
C LYS A 158 17.36 -17.03 1.74
N LEU A 159 16.10 -16.64 1.52
CA LEU A 159 14.92 -17.25 2.13
C LEU A 159 14.02 -17.79 1.03
N THR A 160 13.52 -19.01 1.22
CA THR A 160 12.52 -19.61 0.35
C THR A 160 11.14 -19.02 0.63
N ARG A 161 10.22 -19.16 -0.33
CA ARG A 161 8.83 -18.67 -0.18
C ARG A 161 8.13 -19.29 1.03
N ALA A 162 8.42 -20.56 1.34
CA ALA A 162 7.87 -21.27 2.49
C ALA A 162 8.39 -20.71 3.83
N GLU A 163 9.69 -20.45 3.94
CA GLU A 163 10.28 -19.84 5.13
C GLU A 163 9.73 -18.44 5.38
N ILE A 164 9.56 -17.64 4.32
CA ILE A 164 8.96 -16.31 4.45
C ILE A 164 7.55 -16.44 5.01
N ARG A 165 6.71 -17.32 4.45
CA ARG A 165 5.35 -17.54 4.98
C ARG A 165 5.35 -18.00 6.44
N ARG A 166 6.29 -18.87 6.83
CA ARG A 166 6.44 -19.29 8.23
C ARG A 166 6.79 -18.11 9.13
N ASN A 167 7.77 -17.30 8.72
CA ASN A 167 8.19 -16.13 9.49
C ASN A 167 7.07 -15.08 9.60
N LEU A 168 6.37 -14.78 8.50
CA LEU A 168 5.24 -13.85 8.53
C LEU A 168 4.14 -14.33 9.49
N ARG A 169 3.86 -15.64 9.54
CA ARG A 169 2.93 -16.23 10.51
C ARG A 169 3.41 -16.09 11.96
N LEU A 170 4.72 -16.23 12.21
CA LEU A 170 5.31 -16.00 13.54
C LEU A 170 5.20 -14.53 13.96
N LEU A 171 5.28 -13.59 13.01
CA LEU A 171 5.03 -12.18 13.24
C LEU A 171 3.53 -11.84 13.44
N GLY A 172 2.64 -12.82 13.34
CA GLY A 172 1.20 -12.62 13.52
C GLY A 172 0.47 -12.08 12.29
N LEU A 173 1.11 -12.10 11.11
CA LEU A 173 0.49 -11.70 9.86
C LEU A 173 -0.44 -12.79 9.34
N ASP A 174 -1.62 -12.38 8.87
CA ASP A 174 -2.58 -13.27 8.25
C ASP A 174 -2.19 -13.55 6.79
N LEU A 175 -1.68 -14.76 6.55
CA LEU A 175 -1.26 -15.21 5.22
C LEU A 175 -2.41 -15.27 4.22
N SER A 176 -3.66 -15.34 4.66
CA SER A 176 -4.82 -15.31 3.76
C SER A 176 -4.97 -13.96 3.03
N ARG A 177 -4.39 -12.89 3.59
CA ARG A 177 -4.43 -11.53 3.04
C ARG A 177 -3.18 -11.16 2.24
N VAL A 178 -2.18 -12.04 2.21
CA VAL A 178 -0.97 -11.91 1.39
C VAL A 178 -1.18 -12.72 0.11
N LEU A 179 -1.40 -12.02 -1.01
CA LEU A 179 -1.66 -12.66 -2.30
C LEU A 179 -0.43 -13.41 -2.82
N ASP A 180 0.69 -12.71 -2.87
CA ASP A 180 1.92 -13.26 -3.42
C ASP A 180 3.17 -12.71 -2.75
N ILE A 181 4.26 -13.47 -2.90
CA ILE A 181 5.58 -13.13 -2.41
C ILE A 181 6.51 -13.15 -3.62
N CYS A 182 6.91 -11.97 -4.07
CA CYS A 182 7.82 -11.79 -5.19
C CYS A 182 9.23 -11.39 -4.70
N PHE A 183 10.23 -11.61 -5.54
CA PHE A 183 11.62 -11.24 -5.27
C PHE A 183 12.09 -10.29 -6.37
N PRO A 184 11.78 -8.99 -6.25
CA PRO A 184 12.11 -8.01 -7.29
C PRO A 184 13.62 -7.81 -7.46
N GLY A 185 14.41 -8.11 -6.44
CA GLY A 185 15.86 -7.93 -6.48
C GLY A 185 16.61 -8.75 -5.43
N PRO A 186 17.94 -8.77 -5.51
CA PRO A 186 18.77 -9.39 -4.49
C PRO A 186 18.57 -8.65 -3.16
N LYS A 187 18.29 -9.40 -2.09
CA LYS A 187 18.06 -8.88 -0.73
C LYS A 187 16.74 -8.10 -0.54
N VAL A 188 15.81 -8.15 -1.49
CA VAL A 188 14.47 -7.54 -1.35
C VAL A 188 13.40 -8.62 -1.43
N ILE A 189 12.41 -8.53 -0.54
CA ILE A 189 11.18 -9.32 -0.59
C ILE A 189 10.03 -8.35 -0.90
N GLY A 190 9.26 -8.63 -1.95
CA GLY A 190 7.99 -7.94 -2.20
C GLY A 190 6.83 -8.79 -1.70
N LEU A 191 5.95 -8.19 -0.90
CA LEU A 191 4.69 -8.80 -0.46
C LEU A 191 3.54 -8.07 -1.13
N LEU A 192 2.70 -8.80 -1.86
CA LEU A 192 1.48 -8.24 -2.44
C LEU A 192 0.35 -8.35 -1.41
N ILE A 193 -0.13 -7.21 -0.91
CA ILE A 193 -1.08 -7.14 0.22
C ILE A 193 -2.26 -6.24 -0.14
N HIS A 194 -3.45 -6.55 0.36
CA HIS A 194 -4.62 -5.68 0.19
C HIS A 194 -4.43 -4.34 0.89
N VAL A 195 -4.82 -3.24 0.24
CA VAL A 195 -4.61 -1.85 0.74
C VAL A 195 -5.16 -1.67 2.16
N LEU A 196 -6.36 -2.18 2.46
CA LEU A 196 -6.96 -2.11 3.81
C LEU A 196 -6.15 -2.83 4.91
N TYR A 197 -5.29 -3.78 4.56
CA TYR A 197 -4.48 -4.53 5.51
C TYR A 197 -3.05 -3.97 5.64
N LYS A 198 -2.67 -3.02 4.78
CA LYS A 198 -1.35 -2.41 4.76
C LYS A 198 -0.98 -1.79 6.11
N GLU A 199 -1.86 -0.98 6.68
CA GLU A 199 -1.58 -0.29 7.95
C GLU A 199 -1.38 -1.27 9.12
N GLU A 200 -2.18 -2.34 9.16
CA GLU A 200 -1.99 -3.41 10.16
C GLU A 200 -0.63 -4.10 9.98
N VAL A 201 -0.21 -4.37 8.75
CA VAL A 201 1.10 -4.98 8.45
C VAL A 201 2.24 -4.05 8.81
N ILE A 202 2.15 -2.76 8.49
CA ILE A 202 3.15 -1.75 8.83
C ILE A 202 3.29 -1.65 10.35
N SER A 203 2.16 -1.62 11.08
CA SER A 203 2.17 -1.61 12.54
C SER A 203 2.85 -2.84 13.13
N LEU A 204 2.57 -4.04 12.61
CA LEU A 204 3.19 -5.29 13.07
C LEU A 204 4.68 -5.35 12.76
N LEU A 205 5.10 -4.89 11.57
CA LEU A 205 6.51 -4.85 11.17
C LEU A 205 7.29 -3.80 11.98
N SER A 206 6.68 -2.65 12.27
CA SER A 206 7.24 -1.62 13.15
C SER A 206 7.45 -2.17 14.57
N ALA A 207 6.45 -2.87 15.12
CA ALA A 207 6.56 -3.54 16.41
C ALA A 207 7.72 -4.57 16.44
N ALA A 208 7.94 -5.28 15.32
CA ALA A 208 9.03 -6.22 15.16
C ALA A 208 10.39 -5.58 14.78
N LYS A 209 10.49 -4.24 14.72
CA LYS A 209 11.69 -3.47 14.30
C LYS A 209 12.20 -3.86 12.90
N VAL A 210 11.30 -4.33 12.03
CA VAL A 210 11.66 -4.68 10.65
C VAL A 210 11.66 -3.41 9.81
N ARG A 211 12.81 -3.09 9.21
CA ARG A 211 12.92 -1.94 8.31
C ARG A 211 12.17 -2.21 7.00
N LEU A 212 11.06 -1.52 6.84
CA LEU A 212 10.33 -1.44 5.59
C LEU A 212 11.11 -0.61 4.59
N ILE A 213 11.20 -1.11 3.36
CA ILE A 213 11.63 -0.31 2.22
C ILE A 213 10.35 0.38 1.76
N VAL A 214 10.16 1.63 2.18
CA VAL A 214 9.07 2.46 1.66
C VAL A 214 9.23 2.49 0.14
N PRO A 215 8.16 2.27 -0.64
CA PRO A 215 8.26 2.37 -2.08
C PRO A 215 8.81 3.75 -2.41
N LEU A 216 9.98 3.76 -3.05
CA LEU A 216 10.43 4.90 -3.82
C LEU A 216 9.25 5.27 -4.73
N MET A 217 8.63 6.42 -4.44
CA MET A 217 7.88 7.16 -5.45
C MET A 217 8.78 7.31 -6.69
N PRO A 218 8.22 7.33 -7.91
CA PRO A 218 8.94 7.13 -9.18
C PRO A 218 9.87 8.27 -9.60
N SER A 219 10.46 9.01 -8.66
CA SER A 219 11.35 10.14 -8.96
C SER A 219 12.84 9.84 -8.77
N ASP A 220 13.22 8.63 -8.33
CA ASP A 220 14.63 8.26 -8.25
C ASP A 220 15.00 7.26 -9.35
N VAL A 221 15.46 7.86 -10.43
CA VAL A 221 16.16 7.25 -11.57
C VAL A 221 17.31 6.38 -11.08
N LYS A 222 17.18 5.06 -11.29
CA LYS A 222 18.16 4.14 -11.92
C LYS A 222 17.67 2.70 -11.80
N ILE A 223 16.61 2.36 -12.54
CA ILE A 223 16.31 0.98 -12.89
C ILE A 223 16.90 0.74 -14.28
N SER A 224 18.22 0.58 -14.33
CA SER A 224 18.85 -0.13 -15.45
C SER A 224 18.46 -1.60 -15.32
N ASN A 225 17.75 -2.11 -16.35
CA ASN A 225 17.36 -3.50 -16.58
C ASN A 225 15.98 -3.98 -16.05
N PHE A 226 14.93 -3.20 -16.24
CA PHE A 226 13.55 -3.74 -16.23
C PHE A 226 12.76 -3.36 -17.48
N LEU A 227 13.40 -3.54 -18.64
CA LEU A 227 12.74 -3.72 -19.93
C LEU A 227 13.36 -4.95 -20.58
N ILE A 228 12.76 -6.11 -20.38
CA ILE A 228 12.72 -7.29 -21.27
C ILE A 228 11.70 -8.18 -20.54
N TRP A 229 10.52 -8.37 -21.14
CA TRP A 229 9.43 -9.34 -20.84
C TRP A 229 8.03 -8.83 -21.20
N LYS A 230 7.91 -7.81 -22.06
CA LYS A 230 6.74 -7.67 -22.93
C LYS A 230 7.17 -7.55 -24.38
N SER A 231 7.36 -8.71 -24.99
CA SER A 231 7.09 -9.05 -26.39
C SER A 231 7.90 -10.29 -26.73
N THR A 232 7.19 -11.41 -26.90
CA THR A 232 7.30 -12.33 -28.05
C THR A 232 6.23 -13.41 -27.82
N ILE A 233 5.03 -13.13 -28.31
CA ILE A 233 4.09 -14.14 -28.78
C ILE A 233 4.20 -14.06 -30.30
N PHE A 234 4.90 -15.02 -30.90
CA PHE A 234 4.56 -15.79 -32.09
C PHE A 234 5.59 -16.91 -32.21
#